data_AF-A0A6C7TVA5-F1
#
_entry.id   AF-A0A6C7TVA5-F1
#
_cell.length_a   1.000
_cell.length_b   1.000
_cell.length_c   1.000
_cell.angle_alpha   90.00
_cell.angle_beta   90.00
_cell.angle_gamma   90.00
#
_symmetry.space_group_name_H-M   'P 1'
#
loop_
_entity.id
_entity.type
_entity.pdbx_description
1 polymer ?
#
loop_
_entity_poly.entity_id
_entity_poly.type
_entity_poly.pdbx_seq_one_letter_code
_entity_poly.pdbx_strand_id
1 'polypeptide(L)'
;IKDKKLKIHFLIANPYLKHLAFRAFDEVAMIKKELRSLGAKTVVLNSGVPTTLSALKQNISYEKYEATKVNGKKLCHKDFLNYAIKLFHMEEKKAIKEVGTMRKNYLSAGCLLFYALFDKHKLLVIDEGLREGVCLASMKNIKF
;
A
#
# COMPACT_ATOMS: atom_id res chain seq x y z
N ILE A 1 24.30 10.79 12.14
CA ILE A 1 23.11 11.69 12.02
C ILE A 1 21.84 10.92 12.41
N LYS A 2 21.05 11.38 13.39
CA LYS A 2 19.77 10.73 13.80
C LYS A 2 18.56 11.25 12.99
N ASP A 3 18.65 12.45 12.44
CA ASP A 3 17.61 13.08 11.63
C ASP A 3 17.52 12.46 10.22
N LYS A 4 16.34 11.96 9.87
CA LYS A 4 16.08 11.31 8.57
C LYS A 4 16.09 12.29 7.40
N LYS A 5 15.58 13.52 7.58
CA LYS A 5 15.62 14.57 6.55
C LYS A 5 17.05 15.01 6.30
N LEU A 6 17.85 15.18 7.36
CA LEU A 6 19.26 15.54 7.22
C LEU A 6 20.07 14.44 6.51
N LYS A 7 19.80 13.15 6.78
CA LYS A 7 20.42 12.06 5.99
C LYS A 7 20.09 12.17 4.50
N ILE A 8 18.81 12.36 4.17
CA ILE A 8 18.36 12.45 2.77
C ILE A 8 18.89 13.69 2.06
N HIS A 9 19.06 14.80 2.78
CA HIS A 9 19.68 16.01 2.25
C HIS A 9 21.04 15.74 1.59
N PHE A 10 21.84 14.86 2.19
CA PHE A 10 23.17 14.48 1.69
C PHE A 10 23.14 13.28 0.73
N LEU A 11 22.10 12.44 0.75
CA LEU A 11 22.00 11.26 -0.13
C LEU A 11 21.46 11.60 -1.53
N ILE A 12 20.55 12.58 -1.64
CA ILE A 12 19.92 12.93 -2.91
C ILE A 12 20.57 14.20 -3.45
N ALA A 13 21.41 14.07 -4.48
CA ALA A 13 22.04 15.22 -5.13
C ALA A 13 21.03 16.07 -5.93
N ASN A 14 20.09 15.41 -6.62
CA ASN A 14 19.10 16.08 -7.47
C ASN A 14 18.13 16.96 -6.63
N PRO A 15 18.07 18.28 -6.87
CA PRO A 15 17.26 19.20 -6.06
C PRO A 15 15.75 18.90 -6.13
N TYR A 16 15.23 18.51 -7.29
CA TYR A 16 13.82 18.20 -7.47
C TYR A 16 13.42 16.94 -6.70
N LEU A 17 14.21 15.85 -6.83
CA LEU A 17 13.96 14.62 -6.07
C LEU A 17 14.08 14.84 -4.56
N LYS A 18 15.03 15.69 -4.12
CA LYS A 18 15.17 16.08 -2.72
C LYS A 18 13.92 16.80 -2.21
N HIS A 19 13.42 17.77 -2.99
CA HIS A 19 12.18 18.48 -2.66
C HIS A 19 10.98 17.54 -2.56
N LEU A 20 10.81 16.63 -3.53
CA LEU A 20 9.75 15.62 -3.49
C LEU A 20 9.85 14.71 -2.25
N ALA A 21 11.06 14.27 -1.90
CA ALA A 21 11.27 13.45 -0.72
C ALA A 21 10.90 14.20 0.57
N PHE A 22 11.24 15.48 0.67
CA PHE A 22 10.85 16.31 1.82
C PHE A 22 9.34 16.51 1.92
N ARG A 23 8.67 16.83 0.80
CA ARG A 23 7.20 16.89 0.77
C ARG A 23 6.56 15.58 1.20
N ALA A 24 7.08 14.44 0.74
CA ALA A 24 6.57 13.14 1.15
C ALA A 24 6.66 12.90 2.67
N PHE A 25 7.72 13.37 3.35
CA PHE A 25 7.79 13.31 4.81
C PHE A 25 6.72 14.15 5.49
N ASP A 26 6.46 15.34 4.96
CA ASP A 26 5.48 16.27 5.53
C ASP A 26 4.05 15.72 5.35
N GLU A 27 3.72 15.20 4.17
CA GLU A 27 2.44 14.54 3.90
C GLU A 27 2.21 13.33 4.81
N VAL A 28 3.22 12.45 4.95
CA VAL A 28 3.12 11.28 5.85
C VAL A 28 2.95 11.73 7.30
N ALA A 29 3.63 12.79 7.74
CA ALA A 29 3.51 13.31 9.10
C ALA A 29 2.11 13.87 9.36
N MET A 30 1.54 14.61 8.40
CA MET A 30 0.17 15.13 8.46
C MET A 30 -0.86 14.00 8.50
N ILE A 31 -0.80 13.04 7.57
CA ILE A 31 -1.74 11.91 7.55
C ILE A 31 -1.64 11.10 8.84
N LYS A 32 -0.43 10.86 9.35
CA LYS A 32 -0.25 10.17 10.64
C LYS A 32 -0.84 10.93 11.82
N LYS A 33 -0.83 12.27 11.79
CA LYS A 33 -1.48 13.08 12.82
C LYS A 33 -2.99 12.88 12.79
N GLU A 34 -3.58 12.86 11.59
CA GLU A 34 -5.01 12.64 11.40
C GLU A 34 -5.44 11.20 11.76
N LEU A 35 -4.66 10.19 11.37
CA LEU A 35 -4.94 8.82 11.78
C LEU A 35 -4.93 8.64 13.30
N ARG A 36 -4.08 9.41 14.01
CA ARG A 36 -4.06 9.43 15.48
C ARG A 36 -5.25 10.17 16.08
N SER A 37 -5.69 11.29 15.51
CA SER A 37 -6.88 12.02 16.01
C SER A 37 -8.15 11.18 15.88
N LEU A 38 -8.26 10.37 14.83
CA LEU A 38 -9.36 9.42 14.64
C LEU A 38 -9.35 8.25 15.64
N GLY A 39 -8.25 8.03 16.37
CA GLY A 39 -8.12 6.91 17.31
C GLY A 39 -8.25 5.52 16.66
N ALA A 40 -8.04 5.43 15.34
CA ALA A 40 -8.28 4.21 14.59
C ALA A 40 -7.27 3.11 14.99
N LYS A 41 -7.77 2.02 15.59
CA LYS A 41 -6.95 0.84 15.93
C LYS A 41 -6.88 -0.18 14.80
N THR A 42 -7.93 -0.25 13.99
CA THR A 42 -8.05 -1.15 12.85
C THR A 42 -8.23 -0.31 11.59
N VAL A 43 -7.46 -0.64 10.56
CA VAL A 43 -7.58 -0.02 9.23
C VAL A 43 -7.97 -1.13 8.25
N VAL A 44 -9.07 -0.90 7.54
CA VAL A 44 -9.51 -1.75 6.45
C VAL A 44 -8.88 -1.22 5.17
N LEU A 45 -8.13 -2.08 4.50
CA LEU A 45 -7.38 -1.78 3.29
C LEU A 45 -8.03 -2.50 2.12
N ASN A 46 -8.36 -1.75 1.07
CA ASN A 46 -8.92 -2.28 -0.18
C ASN A 46 -8.10 -1.88 -1.40
N SER A 47 -8.54 -2.28 -2.59
CA SER A 47 -7.87 -2.04 -3.87
C SER A 47 -6.54 -2.79 -4.02
N GLY A 48 -5.85 -2.57 -5.15
CA GLY A 48 -4.85 -3.49 -5.68
C GLY A 48 -3.59 -3.68 -4.83
N VAL A 49 -3.12 -2.66 -4.09
CA VAL A 49 -1.87 -2.77 -3.30
C VAL A 49 -2.00 -3.79 -2.16
N PRO A 50 -2.93 -3.60 -1.18
CA PRO A 50 -3.08 -4.55 -0.08
C PRO A 50 -3.57 -5.93 -0.54
N THR A 51 -4.43 -6.00 -1.55
CA THR A 51 -4.98 -7.27 -2.02
C THR A 51 -3.95 -8.11 -2.78
N THR A 52 -3.14 -7.48 -3.64
CA THR A 52 -2.06 -8.17 -4.36
C THR A 52 -0.97 -8.61 -3.40
N LEU A 53 -0.59 -7.79 -2.41
CA LEU A 53 0.38 -8.20 -1.39
C LEU A 53 -0.14 -9.42 -0.60
N SER A 54 -1.42 -9.41 -0.20
CA SER A 54 -2.05 -10.54 0.49
C SER A 54 -2.05 -11.82 -0.34
N ALA A 55 -2.31 -11.72 -1.65
CA ALA A 55 -2.22 -12.84 -2.60
C ALA A 55 -0.78 -13.36 -2.73
N LEU A 56 0.20 -12.48 -2.94
CA LEU A 56 1.60 -12.86 -3.07
C LEU A 56 2.18 -13.48 -1.78
N LYS A 57 1.68 -13.09 -0.61
CA LYS A 57 2.03 -13.72 0.69
C LYS A 57 1.55 -15.15 0.79
N GLN A 58 0.51 -15.49 0.03
CA GLN A 58 -0.06 -16.82 -0.08
C GLN A 58 0.44 -17.58 -1.32
N ASN A 59 1.44 -17.04 -2.04
CA ASN A 59 1.95 -17.58 -3.31
C ASN A 59 0.85 -17.74 -4.38
N ILE A 60 -0.14 -16.84 -4.38
CA ILE A 60 -1.19 -16.77 -5.38
C ILE A 60 -0.74 -15.78 -6.45
N SER A 61 -0.59 -16.26 -7.69
CA SER A 61 -0.26 -15.44 -8.85
C SER A 61 -1.46 -14.62 -9.33
N TYR A 62 -1.20 -13.61 -10.16
CA TYR A 62 -2.24 -12.75 -10.74
C TYR A 62 -3.37 -13.53 -11.43
N GLU A 63 -3.02 -14.54 -12.24
CA GLU A 63 -4.00 -15.36 -12.97
C GLU A 63 -4.83 -16.28 -12.08
N LYS A 64 -4.35 -16.62 -10.88
CA LYS A 64 -5.02 -17.50 -9.92
C LYS A 64 -5.68 -16.72 -8.79
N TYR A 65 -5.82 -15.41 -8.96
CA TYR A 65 -6.36 -14.53 -7.93
C TYR A 65 -7.84 -14.85 -7.67
N GLU A 66 -8.18 -15.08 -6.40
CA GLU A 66 -9.55 -15.26 -5.94
C GLU A 66 -9.77 -14.37 -4.72
N ALA A 67 -10.72 -13.44 -4.80
CA ALA A 67 -11.02 -12.47 -3.73
C ALA A 67 -11.33 -13.15 -2.39
N THR A 68 -12.02 -14.30 -2.42
CA THR A 68 -12.36 -15.10 -1.24
C THR A 68 -11.14 -15.59 -0.45
N LYS A 69 -9.99 -15.78 -1.11
CA LYS A 69 -8.72 -16.18 -0.47
C LYS A 69 -7.98 -14.99 0.16
N VAL A 70 -8.35 -13.77 -0.18
CA VAL A 70 -7.68 -12.53 0.25
C VAL A 70 -8.51 -11.77 1.29
N ASN A 71 -9.83 -11.82 1.19
CA ASN A 71 -10.73 -11.16 2.11
C ASN A 71 -10.55 -11.61 3.55
N GLY A 72 -10.53 -10.64 4.47
CA GLY A 72 -10.37 -10.86 5.91
C GLY A 72 -8.94 -11.20 6.35
N LYS A 73 -7.98 -11.28 5.42
CA LYS A 73 -6.57 -11.54 5.77
C LYS A 73 -5.96 -10.34 6.49
N LYS A 74 -5.02 -10.64 7.38
CA LYS A 74 -4.28 -9.63 8.15
C LYS A 74 -2.90 -9.40 7.54
N LEU A 75 -2.53 -8.13 7.43
CA LEU A 75 -1.18 -7.71 7.11
C LEU A 75 -0.54 -6.99 8.30
N CYS A 76 0.78 -6.99 8.36
CA CYS A 76 1.54 -6.17 9.29
C CYS A 76 2.41 -5.16 8.52
N HIS A 77 2.86 -4.10 9.20
CA HIS A 77 3.65 -3.04 8.55
C HIS A 77 4.88 -3.59 7.82
N LYS A 78 5.56 -4.60 8.38
CA LYS A 78 6.76 -5.21 7.79
C LYS A 78 6.48 -5.93 6.47
N ASP A 79 5.27 -6.45 6.29
CA ASP A 79 4.90 -7.11 5.03
C ASP A 79 5.06 -6.14 3.86
N PHE A 80 4.65 -4.88 4.04
CA PHE A 80 4.76 -3.86 3.00
C PHE A 80 6.21 -3.53 2.65
N LEU A 81 7.10 -3.37 3.63
CA LEU A 81 8.52 -3.13 3.34
C LEU A 81 9.15 -4.31 2.61
N ASN A 82 8.90 -5.52 3.10
CA ASN A 82 9.47 -6.75 2.53
C ASN A 82 9.00 -6.93 1.07
N TYR A 83 7.71 -6.71 0.81
CA TYR A 83 7.16 -6.84 -0.54
C TYR A 83 7.53 -5.69 -1.46
N ALA A 84 7.70 -4.46 -0.95
CA ALA A 84 8.23 -3.35 -1.74
C ALA A 84 9.61 -3.70 -2.32
N ILE A 85 10.52 -4.21 -1.47
CA ILE A 85 11.88 -4.63 -1.86
C ILE A 85 11.81 -5.84 -2.79
N LYS A 86 11.01 -6.86 -2.45
CA LYS A 86 10.84 -8.07 -3.28
C LYS A 86 10.35 -7.71 -4.69
N LEU A 87 9.37 -6.82 -4.81
CA LEU A 87 8.82 -6.37 -6.09
C LEU A 87 9.83 -5.52 -6.86
N PHE A 88 10.56 -4.63 -6.18
CA PHE A 88 11.56 -3.76 -6.81
C PHE A 88 12.66 -4.56 -7.50
N HIS A 89 13.13 -5.64 -6.86
CA HIS A 89 14.14 -6.54 -7.40
C HIS A 89 13.57 -7.69 -8.24
N MET A 90 12.25 -7.76 -8.43
CA MET A 90 11.65 -8.83 -9.23
C MET A 90 11.92 -8.61 -10.73
N GLU A 91 12.40 -9.66 -11.39
CA GLU A 91 12.54 -9.65 -12.85
C GLU A 91 11.18 -9.42 -13.52
N GLU A 92 11.19 -8.65 -14.61
CA GLU A 92 9.95 -8.21 -15.27
C GLU A 92 9.09 -9.38 -15.73
N LYS A 93 9.70 -10.42 -16.32
CA LYS A 93 9.00 -11.64 -16.76
C LYS A 93 8.28 -12.34 -15.60
N LYS A 94 8.90 -12.37 -14.41
CA LYS A 94 8.31 -12.93 -13.21
C LYS A 94 7.21 -12.02 -12.67
N ALA A 95 7.44 -10.70 -12.64
CA ALA A 95 6.47 -9.73 -12.18
C ALA A 95 5.18 -9.75 -12.99
N ILE A 96 5.26 -9.87 -14.31
CA ILE A 96 4.07 -10.00 -15.17
C ILE A 96 3.21 -11.19 -14.75
N LYS A 97 3.83 -12.35 -14.46
CA LYS A 97 3.11 -13.56 -14.00
C LYS A 97 2.53 -13.41 -12.59
N GLU A 98 3.31 -12.84 -11.68
CA GLU A 98 2.96 -12.76 -10.25
C GLU A 98 1.93 -11.65 -9.97
N VAL A 99 2.06 -10.49 -10.61
CA VAL A 99 1.28 -9.28 -10.27
C VAL A 99 0.57 -8.62 -11.43
N GLY A 100 0.78 -9.10 -12.66
CA GLY A 100 0.21 -8.53 -13.88
C GLY A 100 1.10 -7.44 -14.51
N THR A 101 0.80 -7.12 -15.77
CA THR A 101 1.57 -6.19 -16.60
C THR A 101 1.55 -4.77 -16.04
N MET A 102 2.70 -4.08 -16.08
CA MET A 102 2.89 -2.69 -15.62
C MET A 102 2.63 -2.43 -14.13
N ARG A 103 2.31 -3.43 -13.31
CA ARG A 103 1.93 -3.22 -11.90
C ARG A 103 3.12 -3.21 -10.92
N LYS A 104 4.26 -3.77 -11.31
CA LYS A 104 5.44 -3.97 -10.43
C LYS A 104 5.86 -2.70 -9.67
N ASN A 105 6.14 -1.63 -10.42
CA ASN A 105 6.69 -0.41 -9.84
C ASN A 105 5.65 0.33 -8.99
N TYR A 106 4.39 0.39 -9.43
CA TYR A 106 3.31 1.02 -8.68
C TYR A 106 2.96 0.25 -7.40
N LEU A 107 3.00 -1.09 -7.44
CA LEU A 107 2.81 -1.91 -6.25
C LEU A 107 3.96 -1.72 -5.26
N SER A 108 5.20 -1.67 -5.73
CA SER A 108 6.36 -1.38 -4.87
C SER A 108 6.23 -0.01 -4.19
N ALA A 109 5.91 1.04 -4.96
CA ALA A 109 5.69 2.39 -4.43
C ALA A 109 4.51 2.45 -3.44
N GLY A 110 3.38 1.81 -3.78
CA GLY A 110 2.22 1.73 -2.90
C GLY A 110 2.53 0.99 -1.59
N CYS A 111 3.35 -0.07 -1.64
CA CYS A 111 3.82 -0.75 -0.44
C CYS A 111 4.69 0.18 0.43
N LEU A 112 5.60 0.95 -0.17
CA LEU A 112 6.39 1.93 0.58
C LEU A 112 5.52 3.00 1.25
N LEU A 113 4.46 3.46 0.57
CA LEU A 113 3.48 4.37 1.16
C LEU A 113 2.79 3.76 2.38
N PHE A 114 2.29 2.52 2.26
CA PHE A 114 1.60 1.84 3.36
C PHE A 114 2.53 1.57 4.54
N TYR A 115 3.78 1.18 4.26
CA TYR A 115 4.83 1.06 5.29
C TYR A 115 5.10 2.40 5.99
N ALA A 116 5.13 3.50 5.24
CA ALA A 116 5.36 4.82 5.81
C ALA A 116 4.19 5.26 6.71
N LEU A 117 2.94 4.97 6.32
CA LEU A 117 1.72 5.39 7.02
C LEU A 117 1.36 4.54 8.23
N PHE A 118 1.44 3.21 8.12
CA PHE A 118 0.90 2.30 9.12
C PHE A 118 2.01 1.57 9.88
N ASP A 119 2.10 1.77 11.20
CA ASP A 119 3.07 1.08 12.07
C ASP A 119 2.43 0.30 13.22
N LYS A 120 1.39 0.86 13.86
CA LYS A 120 0.73 0.30 15.05
C LYS A 120 -0.69 -0.22 14.82
N HIS A 121 -1.16 -0.17 13.58
CA HIS A 121 -2.55 -0.49 13.24
C HIS A 121 -2.72 -1.98 12.94
N LYS A 122 -3.89 -2.53 13.29
CA LYS A 122 -4.34 -3.82 12.76
C LYS A 122 -4.84 -3.61 11.33
N LEU A 123 -4.17 -4.23 10.36
CA LEU A 123 -4.47 -4.03 8.93
C LEU A 123 -5.26 -5.24 8.41
N LEU A 124 -6.51 -5.00 7.99
CA LEU A 124 -7.41 -6.00 7.44
C LEU A 124 -7.58 -5.75 5.94
N VAL A 125 -7.46 -6.79 5.12
CA VAL A 125 -7.64 -6.68 3.67
C VAL A 125 -9.07 -7.06 3.29
N ILE A 126 -9.71 -6.21 2.49
CA ILE A 126 -11.03 -6.44 1.89
C ILE A 126 -10.92 -6.02 0.41
N ASP A 127 -11.27 -6.90 -0.51
CA ASP A 127 -11.15 -6.67 -1.95
C ASP A 127 -12.26 -5.74 -2.45
N GLU A 128 -13.45 -5.85 -1.85
CA GLU A 128 -14.59 -5.01 -2.12
C GLU A 128 -14.30 -3.54 -1.75
N GLY A 129 -14.57 -2.65 -2.69
CA GLY A 129 -14.30 -1.23 -2.56
C GLY A 129 -15.33 -0.39 -3.30
N LEU A 130 -14.84 0.52 -4.13
CA LEU A 130 -15.69 1.53 -4.77
C LEU A 130 -16.78 0.91 -5.65
N ARG A 131 -16.45 -0.07 -6.49
CA ARG A 131 -17.41 -0.64 -7.45
C ARG A 131 -18.58 -1.31 -6.73
N GLU A 132 -18.28 -2.09 -5.72
CA GLU A 132 -19.24 -2.82 -4.90
C GLU A 132 -20.06 -1.84 -4.04
N GLY A 133 -19.41 -0.81 -3.49
CA GLY A 133 -20.07 0.27 -2.75
C GLY A 133 -21.09 1.03 -3.58
N VAL A 134 -20.75 1.39 -4.83
CA VAL A 134 -21.67 2.06 -5.77
C VAL A 134 -22.85 1.17 -6.14
N CYS A 135 -22.63 -0.14 -6.32
CA CYS A 135 -23.70 -1.09 -6.60
C CYS A 135 -24.69 -1.18 -5.42
N LEU A 136 -24.16 -1.38 -4.20
CA LEU A 136 -24.97 -1.45 -2.98
C LEU A 136 -25.76 -0.16 -2.72
N ALA A 137 -25.11 0.97 -2.97
CA ALA A 137 -25.73 2.27 -2.88
C ALA A 137 -26.94 2.42 -3.79
N SER A 138 -26.78 2.06 -5.06
CA SER A 138 -27.85 2.08 -6.05
C SER A 138 -29.00 1.16 -5.63
N MET A 139 -28.70 -0.07 -5.20
CA MET A 139 -29.72 -1.03 -4.72
C MET A 139 -30.48 -0.53 -3.48
N LYS A 140 -29.81 0.24 -2.62
CA LYS A 140 -30.40 0.81 -1.39
C LYS A 140 -30.97 2.22 -1.57
N ASN A 141 -30.97 2.76 -2.79
CA ASN A 141 -31.38 4.12 -3.10
C ASN A 141 -30.67 5.19 -2.24
N ILE A 142 -29.39 4.96 -1.91
CA ILE A 142 -28.55 5.94 -1.21
C ILE A 142 -28.11 7.00 -2.22
N LYS A 143 -28.35 8.28 -1.91
CA LYS A 143 -27.90 9.44 -2.71
C LYS A 143 -26.59 9.99 -2.13
N PHE A 144 -25.68 10.42 -3.00
CA PHE A 144 -24.39 11.05 -2.66
C PHE A 144 -24.30 12.45 -3.25
#